data_AF-A0A976D1H8-F1
#
_entry.id   AF-A0A976D1H8-F1
#
_cell.length_a   1.000
_cell.length_b   1.000
_cell.length_c   1.000
_cell.angle_alpha   90.00
_cell.angle_beta   90.00
_cell.angle_gamma   90.00
#
_symmetry.space_group_name_H-M   'P 1'
#
loop_
_entity.id
_entity.type
_entity.pdbx_description
1 polymer ?
#
loop_
_entity_poly.entity_id
_entity_poly.type
_entity_poly.pdbx_seq_one_letter_code
_entity_poly.pdbx_strand_id
1 'polypeptide(L)'
;MKPILFYCYDAYCGWCYGFSPVIKALSEKYPGLQIEVLSGGMVTPEKPVHVGATAQYILGAYPRVEELTGVKFGQDYLWHLENPDKSDW
;
A
#
# COMPACT_ATOMS: atom_id res chain seq x y z
N MET A 1 -18.58 -19.72 -17.92
CA MET A 1 -18.32 -18.60 -16.98
C MET A 1 -17.14 -17.80 -17.49
N LYS A 2 -17.13 -16.47 -17.35
CA LYS A 2 -15.93 -15.67 -17.58
C LYS A 2 -15.02 -15.76 -16.34
N PRO A 3 -13.69 -15.86 -16.48
CA PRO A 3 -12.79 -15.83 -15.34
C PRO A 3 -12.80 -14.45 -14.67
N ILE A 4 -12.58 -14.44 -13.35
CA ILE A 4 -12.47 -13.23 -12.52
C ILE A 4 -11.08 -13.22 -11.90
N LEU A 5 -10.39 -12.07 -11.97
CA LEU A 5 -9.17 -11.83 -11.21
C LEU A 5 -9.53 -11.15 -9.90
N PHE A 6 -9.31 -11.83 -8.77
CA PHE A 6 -9.42 -11.22 -7.46
C PHE A 6 -8.07 -10.62 -7.07
N TYR A 7 -8.00 -9.30 -6.97
CA TYR A 7 -6.83 -8.57 -6.48
C TYR A 7 -7.04 -8.22 -5.02
N CYS A 8 -6.52 -9.09 -4.14
CA CYS A 8 -6.50 -8.86 -2.71
C CYS A 8 -5.35 -7.92 -2.35
N TYR A 9 -5.67 -6.71 -1.87
CA TYR A 9 -4.71 -5.67 -1.51
C TYR A 9 -5.05 -5.07 -0.15
N ASP A 10 -4.19 -4.23 0.40
CA ASP A 10 -4.55 -3.37 1.53
C ASP A 10 -3.99 -1.96 1.30
N ALA A 11 -4.70 -0.92 1.77
CA ALA A 11 -4.27 0.47 1.60
C ALA A 11 -2.98 0.78 2.38
N TYR A 12 -2.72 0.08 3.48
CA TYR A 12 -1.50 0.25 4.29
C TYR A 12 -0.34 -0.63 3.82
N CYS A 13 -0.57 -1.53 2.86
CA CYS A 13 0.42 -2.47 2.36
C CYS A 13 1.38 -1.78 1.37
N GLY A 14 2.63 -1.57 1.79
CA GLY A 14 3.66 -0.92 0.96
C GLY A 14 3.92 -1.65 -0.37
N TRP A 15 3.93 -2.98 -0.37
CA TRP A 15 4.07 -3.78 -1.61
C TRP A 15 2.86 -3.66 -2.54
N CYS A 16 1.67 -3.47 -1.98
CA CYS A 16 0.45 -3.27 -2.76
C CYS A 16 0.49 -1.92 -3.47
N TYR A 17 1.01 -0.88 -2.81
CA TYR A 17 1.33 0.40 -3.45
C TYR A 17 2.39 0.25 -4.55
N GLY A 18 3.49 -0.48 -4.26
CA GLY A 18 4.53 -0.82 -5.24
C GLY A 18 4.01 -1.57 -6.48
N PHE A 19 2.98 -2.41 -6.31
CA PHE A 19 2.34 -3.15 -7.40
C PHE A 19 1.28 -2.34 -8.16
N SER A 20 0.92 -1.15 -7.67
CA SER A 20 -0.16 -0.33 -8.26
C SER A 20 0.03 -0.02 -9.76
N PRO A 21 1.25 0.23 -10.30
CA PRO A 21 1.42 0.42 -11.74
C PRO A 21 1.10 -0.85 -12.54
N VAL A 22 1.41 -2.03 -11.98
CA VAL A 22 1.20 -3.32 -12.66
C VAL A 22 -0.28 -3.66 -12.75
N ILE A 23 -1.03 -3.55 -11.65
CA ILE A 23 -2.47 -3.86 -11.67
C ILE A 23 -3.25 -2.87 -12.54
N LYS A 24 -2.83 -1.59 -12.58
CA LYS A 24 -3.37 -0.60 -13.53
C LYS A 24 -3.11 -1.01 -14.97
N ALA A 25 -1.87 -1.34 -15.32
CA ALA A 25 -1.51 -1.80 -16.66
C ALA A 25 -2.26 -3.08 -17.07
N LEU A 26 -2.50 -4.01 -16.13
CA LEU A 26 -3.32 -5.19 -16.37
C LEU A 26 -4.78 -4.82 -16.70
N SER A 27 -5.37 -3.89 -15.95
CA SER A 27 -6.75 -3.44 -16.20
C SER A 27 -6.91 -2.75 -17.55
N GLU A 28 -5.92 -1.96 -17.97
CA GLU A 28 -5.91 -1.27 -19.26
C GLU A 28 -5.67 -2.24 -20.42
N LYS A 29 -4.78 -3.22 -20.25
CA LYS A 29 -4.44 -4.21 -21.27
C LYS A 29 -5.57 -5.21 -21.52
N TYR A 30 -6.39 -5.49 -20.50
CA TYR A 30 -7.45 -6.49 -20.56
C TYR A 30 -8.82 -5.91 -20.14
N PRO A 31 -9.41 -4.98 -20.90
CA PRO A 31 -10.66 -4.31 -20.51
C PRO A 31 -11.88 -5.24 -20.41
N GLY A 32 -11.80 -6.45 -20.99
CA GLY A 32 -12.84 -7.47 -20.89
C GLY A 32 -12.67 -8.45 -19.72
N LEU A 33 -11.56 -8.38 -18.99
CA LEU A 33 -11.33 -9.19 -17.79
C LEU A 33 -11.99 -8.50 -16.60
N GLN A 34 -12.87 -9.23 -15.90
CA GLN A 34 -13.41 -8.75 -14.63
C GLN A 34 -12.31 -8.80 -13.57
N ILE A 35 -12.00 -7.64 -12.97
CA ILE A 35 -11.06 -7.51 -11.86
C ILE A 35 -11.85 -7.05 -10.64
N GLU A 36 -11.90 -7.90 -9.61
CA GLU A 36 -12.51 -7.58 -8.32
C GLU A 36 -11.42 -7.20 -7.34
N VAL A 37 -11.51 -5.99 -6.78
CA VAL A 37 -10.52 -5.46 -5.84
C VAL A 37 -11.04 -5.66 -4.43
N LEU A 38 -10.32 -6.46 -3.64
CA LEU A 38 -10.71 -6.84 -2.29
C LEU A 38 -9.71 -6.29 -1.28
N SER A 39 -10.20 -5.52 -0.30
CA SER A 39 -9.36 -5.12 0.83
C SER A 39 -9.13 -6.30 1.77
N GLY A 40 -7.87 -6.65 2.02
CA GLY A 40 -7.45 -7.79 2.83
C GLY A 40 -7.55 -7.55 4.33
N GLY A 41 -7.65 -6.29 4.77
CA GLY A 41 -7.79 -5.96 6.20
C GLY A 41 -6.51 -6.19 6.99
N MET A 42 -5.38 -5.69 6.49
CA MET A 42 -4.08 -5.82 7.13
C MET A 42 -4.01 -5.05 8.46
N VAL A 43 -4.66 -3.88 8.53
CA VAL A 43 -4.71 -3.02 9.70
C VAL A 43 -6.17 -2.77 10.08
N THR A 44 -6.64 -3.50 11.10
CA THR A 44 -8.04 -3.45 11.56
C THR A 44 -8.17 -3.24 13.08
N PRO A 45 -7.53 -2.19 13.65
CA PRO A 45 -7.70 -1.91 15.07
C PRO A 45 -9.12 -1.37 15.33
N GLU A 46 -9.70 -1.70 16.48
CA GLU A 46 -11.04 -1.20 16.89
C GLU A 46 -11.07 0.32 17.10
N LYS A 47 -9.90 0.93 17.36
CA LYS A 47 -9.71 2.37 17.54
C LYS A 47 -8.45 2.81 16.78
N PRO A 48 -8.37 4.07 16.32
CA PRO A 48 -7.16 4.60 15.71
C PRO A 48 -5.94 4.38 16.61
N VAL A 49 -4.82 4.00 15.99
CA VAL A 49 -3.54 3.80 16.65
C VAL A 49 -2.56 4.80 16.05
N HIS A 50 -1.82 5.48 16.92
CA HIS A 50 -0.80 6.45 16.54
C HIS A 50 0.25 5.84 15.61
N VAL A 51 0.71 6.60 14.60
CA VAL A 51 1.63 6.14 13.55
C VAL A 51 2.94 5.57 14.11
N GLY A 52 3.39 6.08 15.25
CA GLY A 52 4.58 5.63 15.97
C GLY A 52 4.59 4.13 16.28
N ALA A 53 3.43 3.47 16.36
CA ALA A 53 3.33 2.03 16.57
C ALA A 53 3.95 1.19 15.42
N THR A 54 4.01 1.74 14.21
CA THR A 54 4.50 1.03 13.02
C THR A 54 5.60 1.76 12.25
N ALA A 55 5.88 3.02 12.59
CA ALA A 55 6.81 3.90 11.90
C ALA A 55 8.18 3.26 11.59
N GLN A 56 8.85 2.68 12.59
CA GLN A 56 10.19 2.09 12.41
C GLN A 56 10.19 0.89 11.45
N TYR A 57 9.16 0.05 11.53
CA TYR A 57 8.99 -1.07 10.61
C TYR A 57 8.81 -0.59 9.18
N ILE A 58 7.94 0.42 9.00
CA ILE A 58 7.62 1.00 7.71
C ILE A 58 8.87 1.64 7.07
N LEU A 59 9.60 2.47 7.83
CA LEU A 59 10.83 3.12 7.36
C LEU A 59 11.91 2.12 6.96
N GLY A 60 12.01 0.97 7.64
CA GLY A 60 12.92 -0.11 7.25
C GLY A 60 12.51 -0.85 5.98
N ALA A 61 11.20 -0.95 5.70
CA ALA A 61 10.68 -1.72 4.57
C ALA A 61 10.62 -0.93 3.25
N TYR A 62 10.28 0.35 3.31
CA TYR A 62 10.01 1.17 2.13
C TYR A 62 11.17 1.35 1.15
N PRO A 63 12.43 1.51 1.57
CA PRO A 63 13.55 1.61 0.64
C PRO A 63 13.62 0.44 -0.34
N ARG A 64 13.32 -0.78 0.15
CA ARG A 64 13.32 -1.98 -0.69
C ARG A 64 12.16 -2.00 -1.69
N VAL A 65 10.99 -1.49 -1.28
CA VAL A 65 9.83 -1.35 -2.18
C VAL A 65 10.15 -0.34 -3.29
N GLU A 66 10.72 0.82 -2.95
CA GLU A 66 11.11 1.81 -3.95
C GLU A 66 12.17 1.27 -4.91
N GLU A 67 13.19 0.57 -4.40
CA GLU A 67 14.27 -0.03 -5.20
C GLU A 67 13.73 -1.03 -6.23
N LEU A 68 12.78 -1.88 -5.83
CA LEU A 68 12.29 -2.97 -6.68
C LEU A 68 11.13 -2.59 -7.60
N THR A 69 10.37 -1.55 -7.25
CA THR A 69 9.15 -1.19 -8.00
C THR A 69 9.25 0.17 -8.68
N GLY A 70 10.23 1.01 -8.30
CA GLY A 70 10.39 2.36 -8.82
C GLY A 70 9.37 3.37 -8.30
N VAL A 71 8.39 2.94 -7.49
CA VAL A 71 7.45 3.87 -6.84
C VAL A 71 8.18 4.75 -5.83
N LYS A 72 7.59 5.89 -5.50
CA LYS A 72 8.05 6.79 -4.45
C LYS A 72 7.00 7.01 -3.40
N PHE A 73 7.41 6.99 -2.13
CA PHE A 73 6.57 7.41 -1.01
C PHE A 73 6.66 8.93 -0.85
N GLY A 74 5.52 9.56 -0.57
CA GLY A 74 5.43 11.01 -0.45
C GLY A 74 6.25 11.51 0.74
N GLN A 75 6.97 12.62 0.55
CA GLN A 75 7.83 13.21 1.59
C GLN A 75 7.05 13.59 2.86
N ASP A 76 5.82 14.09 2.69
CA ASP A 76 4.93 14.43 3.82
C ASP A 76 4.59 13.20 4.67
N TYR A 77 4.23 12.08 4.02
CA TYR A 77 3.98 10.83 4.73
C TYR A 77 5.24 10.30 5.43
N LEU A 78 6.39 10.35 4.76
CA LEU A 78 7.67 9.95 5.35
C LEU A 78 8.02 10.83 6.57
N TRP A 79 7.73 12.13 6.53
CA TRP A 79 7.97 13.03 7.66
C TRP A 79 7.22 12.59 8.92
N HIS A 80 5.95 12.19 8.81
CA HIS A 80 5.16 11.68 9.94
C HIS A 80 5.75 10.39 10.53
N LEU A 81 6.29 9.51 9.68
CA LEU A 81 6.96 8.28 10.11
C LEU A 81 8.31 8.55 10.77
N GLU A 82 9.09 9.51 10.25
CA GLU A 82 10.40 9.90 10.78
C GLU A 82 10.29 10.70 12.08
N ASN A 83 9.19 11.43 12.28
CA ASN A 83 8.95 12.31 13.42
C ASN A 83 7.67 11.93 14.18
N PRO A 84 7.52 10.68 14.66
CA PRO A 84 6.26 10.22 15.23
C PRO A 84 5.87 11.04 16.47
N ASP A 85 6.82 11.46 17.31
CA ASP A 85 6.53 12.26 18.51
C ASP A 85 6.02 13.68 18.22
N LYS A 86 6.13 14.12 16.96
CA LYS A 86 5.63 15.42 16.46
C LYS A 86 4.45 15.27 15.50
N SER A 87 4.08 14.04 15.20
CA SER A 87 2.98 13.69 14.32
C SER A 87 1.66 13.72 15.10
N ASP A 88 0.59 14.16 14.45
CA ASP A 88 -0.79 13.98 14.92
C ASP A 88 -1.47 12.72 14.34
N TRP A 89 -0.72 11.95 13.53
CA TRP A 89 -1.14 10.66 12.94
C TRP A 89 -0.82 9.48 13.85
#